data_AF-A0A7R9QUJ0-F1
#
_entry.id   AF-A0A7R9QUJ0-F1
#
_cell.length_a   1.000
_cell.length_b   1.000
_cell.length_c   1.000
_cell.angle_alpha   90.00
_cell.angle_beta   90.00
_cell.angle_gamma   90.00
#
_symmetry.space_group_name_H-M   'P 1'
#
loop_
_entity.id
_entity.type
_entity.pdbx_description
1 polymer ?
#
loop_
_entity_poly.entity_id
_entity_poly.type
_entity_poly.pdbx_seq_one_letter_code
_entity_poly.pdbx_strand_id
1 'polypeptide(L)'
;MGINIPTKEELVANHLKAEQLAQTLGAASLVYLSVDGLKKSVQSGIKEQLLKEDPNYEEDVMAERIGHCTACLTGQYPVKLNF
;
A
#
# COMPACT_ATOMS: atom_id res chain seq x y z
N MET A 1 6.82 -3.33 11.97
CA MET A 1 6.68 -4.11 10.71
C MET A 1 7.82 -5.12 10.67
N GLY A 2 7.56 -6.37 10.31
CA GLY A 2 8.55 -7.47 10.34
C GLY A 2 8.43 -8.41 9.14
N ILE A 3 8.03 -7.86 7.98
CA ILE A 3 7.94 -8.62 6.73
C ILE A 3 9.36 -8.77 6.18
N ASN A 4 9.72 -9.97 5.72
CA ASN A 4 10.99 -10.21 5.04
C ASN A 4 10.96 -9.57 3.65
N ILE A 5 11.67 -8.45 3.49
CA ILE A 5 11.77 -7.69 2.23
C ILE A 5 13.25 -7.58 1.86
N PRO A 6 13.62 -7.80 0.58
CA PRO A 6 14.99 -7.60 0.12
C PRO A 6 15.52 -6.19 0.39
N THR A 7 16.84 -6.03 0.28
CA THR A 7 17.49 -4.72 0.42
C THR A 7 17.02 -3.76 -0.68
N LYS A 8 17.25 -2.46 -0.47
CA LYS A 8 16.88 -1.43 -1.45
C LYS A 8 17.57 -1.68 -2.81
N GLU A 9 18.80 -2.16 -2.76
CA GLU A 9 19.64 -2.44 -3.92
C GLU A 9 19.13 -3.66 -4.71
N GLU A 10 18.52 -4.63 -4.05
CA GLU A 10 17.98 -5.85 -4.68
C GLU A 10 16.58 -5.64 -5.28
N LEU A 11 15.85 -4.61 -4.86
CA LEU A 11 14.50 -4.32 -5.36
C LEU A 11 14.55 -3.69 -6.77
N VAL A 12 14.12 -4.46 -7.79
CA VAL A 12 14.14 -4.05 -9.21
C VAL A 12 13.42 -2.72 -9.48
N ALA A 13 12.33 -2.43 -8.77
CA ALA A 13 11.55 -1.21 -8.95
C ALA A 13 12.27 0.05 -8.45
N ASN A 14 13.37 -0.08 -7.69
CA ASN A 14 14.23 1.06 -7.34
C ASN A 14 15.13 1.49 -8.50
N HIS A 15 15.33 0.63 -9.49
CA HIS A 15 16.24 0.87 -10.62
C HIS A 15 15.50 1.02 -11.95
N LEU A 16 14.36 0.35 -12.12
CA LEU A 16 13.62 0.30 -13.37
C LEU A 16 12.19 0.82 -13.22
N LYS A 17 11.77 1.66 -14.16
CA LYS A 17 10.36 2.01 -14.35
C LYS A 17 9.58 0.88 -15.02
N ALA A 18 8.25 0.93 -14.94
CA ALA A 18 7.36 -0.11 -15.46
C ALA A 18 7.62 -0.44 -16.93
N GLU A 19 7.80 0.56 -17.80
CA GLU A 19 8.05 0.31 -19.23
C GLU A 19 9.39 -0.38 -19.45
N GLN A 20 10.43 0.01 -18.71
CA GLN A 20 11.76 -0.59 -18.80
C GLN A 20 11.73 -2.04 -18.30
N LEU A 21 11.03 -2.28 -17.19
CA LEU A 21 10.85 -3.62 -16.65
C LEU A 21 10.08 -4.52 -17.62
N ALA A 22 9.05 -3.99 -18.30
CA ALA A 22 8.34 -4.74 -19.34
C ALA A 22 9.29 -5.21 -20.45
N GLN A 23 10.15 -4.32 -20.94
CA GLN A 23 11.15 -4.63 -21.97
C GLN A 23 12.15 -5.69 -21.48
N THR A 24 12.67 -5.54 -20.25
CA THR A 24 13.60 -6.51 -19.65
C THR A 24 13.00 -7.91 -19.51
N LEU A 25 11.69 -7.98 -19.22
CA LEU A 25 10.97 -9.25 -19.08
C LEU A 25 10.43 -9.82 -20.41
N GLY A 26 10.55 -9.07 -21.51
CA GLY A 26 9.97 -9.46 -22.81
C GLY A 26 8.44 -9.37 -22.85
N ALA A 27 7.82 -8.61 -21.95
CA ALA A 27 6.38 -8.41 -21.92
C ALA A 27 5.94 -7.34 -22.92
N ALA A 28 4.76 -7.50 -23.53
CA ALA A 28 4.18 -6.48 -24.41
C ALA A 28 3.82 -5.19 -23.65
N SER A 29 3.45 -5.31 -22.37
CA SER A 29 3.14 -4.18 -21.49
C SER A 29 3.26 -4.61 -20.02
N LEU A 30 3.60 -3.67 -19.14
CA LEU A 30 3.55 -3.83 -17.69
C LEU A 30 2.99 -2.56 -17.06
N VAL A 31 2.02 -2.72 -16.17
CA VAL A 31 1.45 -1.62 -15.38
C VAL A 31 1.26 -2.07 -13.94
N TYR A 32 1.45 -1.14 -13.00
CA TYR A 32 1.20 -1.38 -11.57
C TYR A 32 -0.22 -0.95 -11.20
N LEU A 33 -0.81 -1.64 -10.22
CA LEU A 33 -1.98 -1.12 -9.52
C LEU A 33 -1.58 0.18 -8.81
N SER A 34 -2.41 1.22 -8.91
CA SER A 34 -2.15 2.47 -8.20
C SER A 34 -2.27 2.28 -6.69
N VAL A 35 -1.48 3.01 -5.91
CA VAL A 35 -1.54 2.95 -4.44
C VAL A 35 -2.93 3.33 -3.92
N ASP A 36 -3.58 4.32 -4.55
CA ASP A 36 -4.96 4.68 -4.20
C ASP A 36 -5.96 3.60 -4.57
N GLY A 37 -5.79 2.94 -5.72
CA GLY A 37 -6.60 1.78 -6.11
C GLY A 37 -6.43 0.63 -5.12
N LEU A 38 -5.20 0.33 -4.71
CA LEU A 38 -4.91 -0.66 -3.68
C LEU A 38 -5.61 -0.33 -2.36
N LYS A 39 -5.43 0.89 -1.83
CA LYS A 39 -6.08 1.34 -0.58
C LYS A 39 -7.59 1.18 -0.64
N LYS A 40 -8.22 1.69 -1.71
CA LYS A 40 -9.68 1.57 -1.91
C LYS A 40 -10.15 0.12 -1.89
N SER A 41 -9.43 -0.76 -2.60
CA SER A 41 -9.80 -2.18 -2.68
C SER A 41 -9.70 -2.88 -1.32
N VAL A 42 -8.62 -2.67 -0.57
CA VAL A 42 -8.43 -3.34 0.74
C VAL A 42 -9.28 -2.75 1.86
N GLN A 43 -9.66 -1.48 1.75
CA GLN A 43 -10.51 -0.79 2.73
C GLN A 43 -12.01 -0.96 2.46
N SER A 44 -12.38 -1.49 1.30
CA SER A 44 -13.78 -1.70 0.92
C SER A 44 -14.49 -2.62 1.92
N GLY A 45 -15.66 -2.18 2.42
CA GLY A 45 -16.46 -2.96 3.36
C GLY A 45 -16.08 -2.79 4.84
N ILE A 46 -14.94 -2.16 5.17
CA ILE A 46 -14.50 -2.00 6.56
C ILE A 46 -15.44 -1.05 7.31
N LYS A 47 -15.84 0.08 6.70
CA LYS A 47 -16.75 1.04 7.34
C LYS A 47 -18.08 0.40 7.70
N GLU A 48 -18.64 -0.38 6.79
CA GLU A 48 -19.89 -1.10 6.98
C GLU A 48 -19.79 -2.18 8.07
N GLN A 49 -18.62 -2.81 8.22
CA GLN A 49 -18.37 -3.75 9.31
C GLN A 49 -18.29 -3.05 10.67
N LEU A 50 -17.56 -1.93 10.75
CA LEU A 50 -17.44 -1.14 11.98
C LEU A 50 -18.82 -0.64 12.46
N LEU A 51 -19.65 -0.13 11.56
CA LEU A 51 -21.01 0.32 11.90
C LEU A 51 -21.95 -0.82 12.31
N LYS A 52 -21.67 -2.07 11.90
CA LYS A 52 -22.39 -3.25 12.39
C LYS A 52 -21.95 -3.66 13.79
N GLU A 53 -20.69 -3.44 14.15
CA GLU A 53 -20.15 -3.69 15.49
C GLU A 53 -20.72 -2.66 16.50
N ASP A 54 -20.66 -1.38 16.16
CA ASP A 54 -21.26 -0.29 16.94
C ASP A 54 -21.83 0.79 16.00
N PRO A 55 -23.16 0.98 15.95
CA PRO A 55 -23.80 2.00 15.13
C PRO A 55 -23.45 3.44 15.52
N ASN A 56 -22.92 3.66 16.73
CA ASN A 56 -22.61 4.99 17.26
C ASN A 56 -21.16 5.41 17.01
N TYR A 57 -20.37 4.66 16.23
CA TYR A 57 -19.04 5.10 15.86
C TYR A 57 -19.08 6.45 15.14
N GLU A 58 -18.38 7.43 15.71
CA GLU A 58 -18.17 8.72 15.06
C GLU A 58 -17.20 8.58 13.87
N GLU A 59 -17.33 9.49 12.90
CA GLU A 59 -16.61 9.39 11.63
C GLU A 59 -15.09 9.58 11.77
N ASP A 60 -14.66 10.42 12.72
CA ASP A 60 -13.26 10.62 13.08
C ASP A 60 -12.65 9.36 13.71
N VAL A 61 -13.36 8.71 14.63
CA VAL A 61 -12.94 7.44 15.25
C VAL A 61 -12.82 6.34 14.20
N MET A 62 -13.77 6.24 13.26
CA MET A 62 -13.67 5.27 12.16
C MET A 62 -12.45 5.54 11.27
N ALA A 63 -12.16 6.81 10.97
CA ALA A 63 -11.01 7.18 10.16
C ALA A 63 -9.69 6.74 10.80
N GLU A 64 -9.56 6.78 12.13
CA GLU A 64 -8.39 6.29 12.85
C GLU A 64 -8.26 4.76 12.82
N ARG A 65 -9.38 4.02 12.76
CA ARG A 65 -9.38 2.55 12.69
C ARG A 65 -9.12 2.01 11.29
N ILE A 66 -9.32 2.81 10.25
CA ILE A 66 -9.15 2.39 8.84
C ILE A 66 -7.78 2.84 8.33
N GLY A 67 -6.78 1.97 8.43
CA GLY A 67 -5.42 2.28 7.98
C GLY A 67 -4.61 1.05 7.57
N HIS A 68 -3.80 1.20 6.50
CA HIS A 68 -2.85 0.19 6.05
C HIS A 68 -1.50 0.82 5.76
N CYS A 69 -0.43 0.14 6.15
CA CYS A 69 0.90 0.61 5.82
C CYS A 69 1.22 0.42 4.34
N THR A 70 1.68 1.47 3.68
CA THR A 70 2.13 1.45 2.28
C THR A 70 3.60 1.81 2.11
N ALA A 71 4.40 1.79 3.20
CA ALA A 71 5.77 2.30 3.22
C ALA A 71 6.67 1.66 2.15
N CYS A 72 6.51 0.36 1.89
CA CYS A 72 7.31 -0.34 0.87
C CYS A 72 6.99 0.10 -0.57
N LEU A 73 5.84 0.75 -0.78
CA LEU A 73 5.40 1.27 -2.07
C LEU A 73 5.65 2.77 -2.20
N THR A 74 5.50 3.53 -1.10
CA THR A 74 5.50 4.99 -1.12
C THR A 74 6.69 5.64 -0.42
N GLY A 75 7.45 4.88 0.37
CA GLY A 75 8.46 5.40 1.29
C GLY A 75 7.90 6.16 2.50
N GLN A 76 6.57 6.25 2.64
CA GLN A 76 5.92 6.92 3.77
C GLN A 76 5.70 5.92 4.90
N TYR A 77 6.60 5.94 5.88
CA TYR A 77 6.52 5.08 7.05
C TYR A 77 5.50 5.64 8.06
N PRO A 78 4.71 4.78 8.73
CA PRO A 78 3.72 5.20 9.72
C PRO A 78 4.38 5.68 11.03
N VAL A 79 5.70 5.60 11.11
CA VAL A 79 6.51 6.03 12.25
C VAL A 79 7.74 6.78 11.73
N LYS A 80 8.30 7.64 12.58
CA LYS A 80 9.57 8.31 12.27
C LYS A 80 10.69 7.27 12.22
N LEU A 81 11.48 7.31 11.16
CA LEU A 81 12.70 6.51 11.05
C LEU A 81 13.87 7.27 11.66
N ASN A 82 14.70 6.55 12.40
CA ASN A 82 16.01 7.02 12.84
C ASN A 82 17.04 6.32 11.95
N PHE A 83 17.95 7.10 11.37
CA PHE A 83 19.04 6.62 10.51
C PHE A 83 20.38 6.83 11.23
#